data_AF-A0A2T6KCV5-F1
#
_entry.id   AF-A0A2T6KCV5-F1
#
_cell.length_a   1.000
_cell.length_b   1.000
_cell.length_c   1.000
_cell.angle_alpha   90.00
_cell.angle_beta   90.00
_cell.angle_gamma   90.00
#
_symmetry.space_group_name_H-M   'P 1'
#
loop_
_entity.id
_entity.type
_entity.pdbx_description
1 polymer ?
#
loop_
_entity_poly.entity_id
_entity_poly.type
_entity_poly.pdbx_seq_one_letter_code
_entity_poly.pdbx_strand_id
1 'polypeptide(L)'
;MANLDLNDFKMRVKRIQDPRNNAYFDQELGMHVPKHTTPAEIQKAVKSQRFSVMRLVVSLMVGVAAVMAAQAIRLRYLEMTDAGIGSLFTDLLLTTFFVLLVSALIRHRRPMLRLCQIGGVAAMFVAGHNLMWFYPDQLAVIYTPEHVASVQAETEPMTIVLPAFTAQPQTDLLDT
;
A
#
# COMPACT_ATOMS: atom_id res chain seq x y z
N MET A 1 -19.02 37.10 -41.96
CA MET A 1 -18.64 37.19 -40.54
C MET A 1 -19.71 38.03 -39.86
N ALA A 2 -20.53 37.42 -39.00
CA ALA A 2 -21.59 38.14 -38.31
C ALA A 2 -20.96 39.11 -37.32
N ASN A 3 -21.38 40.39 -37.35
CA ASN A 3 -21.03 41.35 -36.32
C ASN A 3 -21.68 40.89 -35.02
N LEU A 4 -20.90 40.25 -34.15
CA LEU A 4 -21.33 39.86 -32.82
C LEU A 4 -21.70 41.11 -32.04
N ASP A 5 -23.00 41.35 -31.85
CA ASP A 5 -23.49 42.48 -31.07
C ASP A 5 -23.02 42.33 -29.61
N LEU A 6 -22.72 43.45 -28.96
CA LEU A 6 -22.25 43.48 -27.56
C LEU A 6 -23.26 42.79 -26.62
N ASN A 7 -24.55 42.84 -26.98
CA ASN A 7 -25.61 42.16 -26.24
C ASN A 7 -25.52 40.64 -26.33
N ASP A 8 -25.18 40.09 -27.50
CA ASP A 8 -25.04 38.65 -27.68
C ASP A 8 -23.83 38.10 -26.92
N PHE A 9 -22.77 38.89 -26.80
CA PHE A 9 -21.63 38.58 -25.94
C PHE A 9 -22.04 38.56 -24.46
N LYS A 10 -22.76 39.59 -23.99
CA LYS A 10 -23.24 39.66 -22.59
C LYS A 10 -24.18 38.52 -22.24
N MET A 11 -25.10 38.14 -23.13
CA MET A 11 -26.00 37.01 -22.92
C MET A 11 -25.24 35.68 -22.82
N ARG A 12 -24.18 35.51 -23.62
CA ARG A 12 -23.29 34.34 -23.54
C ARG A 12 -22.54 34.28 -22.23
N VAL A 13 -21.88 35.36 -21.82
CA VAL A 13 -21.17 35.41 -20.54
C VAL A 13 -22.12 35.06 -19.39
N LYS A 14 -23.35 35.60 -19.42
CA LYS A 14 -24.38 35.28 -18.42
C LYS A 14 -24.75 33.79 -18.40
N ARG A 15 -24.84 33.14 -19.58
CA ARG A 15 -25.11 31.70 -19.70
C ARG A 15 -23.94 30.85 -19.19
N ILE A 16 -22.71 31.26 -19.49
CA ILE A 16 -21.49 30.58 -19.02
C ILE A 16 -21.36 30.66 -17.49
N GLN A 17 -21.70 31.83 -16.92
CA GLN A 17 -21.67 32.08 -15.48
C GLN A 17 -22.89 31.53 -14.73
N ASP A 18 -23.89 30.96 -15.43
CA ASP A 18 -25.05 30.37 -14.78
C ASP A 18 -24.58 29.17 -13.92
N PRO A 19 -24.85 29.16 -12.60
CA PRO A 19 -24.49 28.04 -11.73
C PRO A 19 -25.16 26.72 -12.11
N ARG A 20 -26.21 26.74 -12.96
CA ARG A 20 -26.87 25.57 -13.52
C ARG A 20 -26.37 25.19 -14.91
N ASN A 21 -25.34 25.89 -15.42
CA ASN A 21 -24.78 25.62 -16.73
C ASN A 21 -24.15 24.22 -16.78
N ASN A 22 -24.67 23.36 -17.66
CA ASN A 22 -24.09 22.06 -17.98
C ASN A 22 -23.09 22.21 -19.14
N ALA A 23 -22.20 21.24 -19.33
CA ALA A 23 -21.25 21.31 -20.45
C ALA A 23 -22.00 21.31 -21.79
N TYR A 24 -21.67 22.25 -22.69
CA TYR A 24 -22.28 22.36 -24.02
C TYR A 24 -21.27 22.84 -25.07
N PHE A 25 -21.56 22.60 -26.35
CA PHE A 25 -20.75 23.11 -27.46
C PHE A 25 -21.30 24.45 -27.95
N ASP A 26 -20.46 25.49 -27.95
CA ASP A 26 -20.77 26.79 -28.53
C ASP A 26 -20.42 26.77 -30.02
N GLN A 27 -21.45 26.70 -30.88
CA GLN A 27 -21.30 26.64 -32.34
C GLN A 27 -20.71 27.92 -32.94
N GLU A 28 -20.87 29.07 -32.27
CA GLU A 28 -20.40 30.35 -32.81
C GLU A 28 -18.92 30.59 -32.50
N LEU A 29 -18.47 30.17 -31.32
CA LEU A 29 -17.05 30.20 -30.94
C LEU A 29 -16.30 28.92 -31.37
N GLY A 30 -17.01 27.89 -31.80
CA GLY A 30 -16.44 26.59 -32.16
C GLY A 30 -15.76 25.89 -30.97
N MET A 31 -16.20 26.16 -29.74
CA MET A 31 -15.55 25.67 -28.51
C MET A 31 -16.50 24.94 -27.56
N HIS A 32 -15.98 23.97 -26.81
CA HIS A 32 -16.73 23.33 -25.72
C HIS A 32 -16.65 24.19 -24.46
N VAL A 33 -17.80 24.60 -23.94
CA VAL A 33 -17.93 25.28 -22.65
C VAL A 33 -18.08 24.22 -21.56
N PRO A 34 -17.18 24.18 -20.56
CA PRO A 34 -17.27 23.20 -19.48
C PRO A 34 -18.41 23.52 -18.51
N LYS A 35 -18.90 22.48 -17.81
CA LYS A 35 -19.88 22.63 -16.73
C LYS A 35 -19.34 23.55 -15.64
N HIS A 36 -20.17 24.45 -15.12
CA HIS A 36 -19.80 25.26 -13.97
C HIS A 36 -19.68 24.37 -12.72
N THR A 37 -18.49 24.29 -12.13
CA THR A 37 -18.25 23.58 -10.87
C THR A 37 -18.14 24.59 -9.73
N THR A 38 -19.02 24.46 -8.73
CA THR A 38 -18.91 25.29 -7.53
C THR A 38 -17.72 24.86 -6.66
N PRO A 39 -17.08 25.77 -5.90
CA PRO A 39 -16.02 25.40 -4.95
C PRO A 39 -16.47 24.30 -3.97
N ALA A 40 -17.75 24.29 -3.59
CA ALA A 40 -18.34 23.27 -2.73
C ALA A 40 -18.37 21.88 -3.39
N GLU A 41 -18.69 21.79 -4.68
CA GLU A 41 -18.63 20.52 -5.43
C GLU A 41 -17.20 20.00 -5.59
N ILE A 42 -16.24 20.91 -5.81
CA ILE A 42 -14.80 20.56 -5.86
C ILE A 42 -14.37 19.99 -4.50
N GLN A 43 -14.72 20.66 -3.39
CA GLN A 43 -14.40 20.18 -2.05
C GLN A 43 -15.11 18.86 -1.71
N LYS A 44 -16.36 18.66 -2.16
CA LYS A 44 -17.09 17.41 -2.00
C LYS A 44 -16.43 16.27 -2.77
N ALA A 45 -15.97 16.51 -4.00
CA ALA A 45 -15.22 15.54 -4.79
C ALA A 45 -13.90 15.15 -4.09
N VAL A 46 -13.16 16.11 -3.56
CA VAL A 46 -11.93 15.87 -2.78
C VAL A 46 -12.22 15.09 -1.49
N LYS A 47 -13.25 15.46 -0.73
CA LYS A 47 -13.67 14.72 0.49
C LYS A 47 -14.22 13.32 0.18
N SER A 48 -14.79 13.12 -1.01
CA SER A 48 -15.32 11.82 -1.45
C SER A 48 -14.24 10.82 -1.86
N GLN A 49 -12.95 11.22 -1.90
CA GLN A 49 -11.83 10.29 -1.87
C GLN A 49 -11.72 9.63 -0.48
N ARG A 50 -12.78 8.91 -0.13
CA ARG A 50 -12.97 8.22 1.13
C ARG A 50 -11.80 7.29 1.37
N PHE A 51 -11.32 7.34 2.60
CA PHE A 51 -10.43 6.34 3.17
C PHE A 51 -11.09 4.96 2.97
N SER A 52 -10.47 4.11 2.16
CA SER A 52 -11.01 2.80 1.82
C SER A 52 -10.19 1.76 2.58
N VAL A 53 -10.82 1.11 3.56
CA VAL A 53 -10.21 0.02 4.35
C VAL A 53 -9.66 -1.07 3.42
N MET A 54 -10.40 -1.40 2.36
CA MET A 54 -9.95 -2.34 1.34
C MET A 54 -8.60 -1.95 0.72
N ARG A 55 -8.38 -0.66 0.43
CA ARG A 55 -7.08 -0.19 -0.10
C ARG A 55 -5.95 -0.34 0.92
N LEU A 56 -6.23 -0.18 2.22
CA LEU A 56 -5.24 -0.41 3.27
C LEU A 56 -4.86 -1.88 3.35
N VAL A 57 -5.85 -2.78 3.32
CA VAL A 57 -5.63 -4.24 3.33
C VAL A 57 -4.82 -4.67 2.11
N VAL A 58 -5.18 -4.19 0.92
CA VAL A 58 -4.40 -4.45 -0.30
C VAL A 58 -2.98 -3.93 -0.15
N SER A 59 -2.80 -2.74 0.42
CA SER A 59 -1.47 -2.17 0.67
C SER A 59 -0.63 -3.01 1.64
N LEU A 60 -1.25 -3.52 2.71
CA LEU A 60 -0.62 -4.44 3.65
C LEU A 60 -0.15 -5.71 2.94
N MET A 61 -1.00 -6.31 2.11
CA MET A 61 -0.68 -7.52 1.35
C MET A 61 0.45 -7.30 0.34
N VAL A 62 0.58 -6.10 -0.24
CA VAL A 62 1.72 -5.77 -1.11
C VAL A 62 3.03 -5.85 -0.33
N GLY A 63 3.07 -5.39 0.93
CA GLY A 63 4.25 -5.53 1.79
C GLY A 63 4.61 -7.00 2.05
N VAL A 64 3.61 -7.81 2.41
CA VAL A 64 3.78 -9.26 2.63
C VAL A 64 4.31 -9.96 1.38
N ALA A 65 3.68 -9.73 0.22
CA ALA A 65 4.07 -10.35 -1.04
C ALA A 65 5.48 -9.93 -1.49
N ALA A 66 5.90 -8.69 -1.19
CA ALA A 66 7.24 -8.21 -1.51
C ALA A 66 8.33 -8.96 -0.71
N VAL A 67 8.10 -9.21 0.59
CA VAL A 67 9.03 -10.00 1.42
C VAL A 67 9.11 -11.43 0.91
N MET A 68 7.95 -12.05 0.63
CA MET A 68 7.89 -13.42 0.08
C MET A 68 8.69 -13.53 -1.23
N ALA A 69 8.51 -12.57 -2.15
CA ALA A 69 9.21 -12.56 -3.43
C ALA A 69 10.72 -12.33 -3.25
N ALA A 70 11.12 -11.41 -2.37
CA ALA A 70 12.52 -11.15 -2.06
C ALA A 70 13.23 -12.40 -1.52
N GLN A 71 12.63 -13.05 -0.52
CA GLN A 71 13.17 -14.27 0.08
C GLN A 71 13.20 -15.43 -0.91
N ALA A 72 12.15 -15.61 -1.73
CA ALA A 72 12.14 -16.64 -2.76
C ALA A 72 13.27 -16.43 -3.79
N ILE A 73 13.55 -15.18 -4.17
CA ILE A 73 14.65 -14.87 -5.09
C ILE A 73 16.00 -15.15 -4.41
N ARG A 74 16.20 -14.67 -3.19
CA ARG A 74 17.45 -14.89 -2.45
C ARG A 74 17.75 -16.38 -2.31
N LEU A 75 16.78 -17.15 -1.84
CA LEU A 75 17.01 -18.55 -1.48
C LEU A 75 17.11 -19.45 -2.72
N ARG A 76 16.33 -19.19 -3.77
CA ARG A 76 16.30 -20.07 -4.96
C ARG A 76 17.24 -19.67 -6.08
N TYR A 77 17.59 -18.38 -6.20
CA TYR A 77 18.39 -17.89 -7.32
C TYR A 77 19.75 -17.36 -6.89
N LEU A 78 19.87 -16.87 -5.65
CA LEU A 78 21.16 -16.42 -5.10
C LEU A 78 21.82 -17.47 -4.21
N GLU A 79 21.10 -18.55 -3.86
CA GLU A 79 21.57 -19.65 -3.00
C GLU A 79 22.14 -19.18 -1.65
N MET A 80 21.75 -17.98 -1.20
CA MET A 80 22.19 -17.39 0.07
C MET A 80 21.25 -17.86 1.17
N THR A 81 21.54 -19.03 1.76
CA THR A 81 20.70 -19.64 2.81
C THR A 81 21.04 -19.15 4.21
N ASP A 82 22.23 -18.59 4.40
CA ASP A 82 22.72 -18.04 5.65
C ASP A 82 21.96 -16.78 6.09
N ALA A 83 21.82 -16.60 7.40
CA ALA A 83 21.16 -15.43 7.99
C ALA A 83 22.14 -14.28 8.29
N GLY A 84 23.28 -14.23 7.59
CA GLY A 84 24.29 -13.19 7.74
C GLY A 84 23.80 -11.79 7.35
N ILE A 85 24.58 -10.77 7.72
CA ILE A 85 24.31 -9.35 7.40
C ILE A 85 24.13 -9.15 5.89
N GLY A 86 24.89 -9.88 5.05
CA GLY A 86 24.77 -9.83 3.60
C GLY A 86 23.38 -10.25 3.11
N SER A 87 22.86 -11.37 3.64
CA SER A 87 21.52 -11.88 3.32
C SER A 87 20.42 -10.94 3.78
N LEU A 88 20.52 -10.37 4.99
CA LEU A 88 19.57 -9.37 5.49
C LEU A 88 19.55 -8.10 4.63
N PHE A 89 20.72 -7.62 4.21
CA PHE A 89 20.82 -6.45 3.34
C PHE A 89 20.21 -6.72 1.96
N THR A 90 20.47 -7.89 1.38
CA THR A 90 19.85 -8.32 0.12
C THR A 90 18.34 -8.42 0.23
N ASP A 91 17.82 -9.04 1.30
CA ASP A 91 16.37 -9.14 1.55
C ASP A 91 15.72 -7.75 1.67
N LEU A 92 16.35 -6.82 2.40
CA LEU A 92 15.86 -5.45 2.55
C LEU A 92 15.86 -4.71 1.21
N LEU A 93 16.93 -4.85 0.41
CA LEU A 93 17.07 -4.19 -0.89
C LEU A 93 16.02 -4.71 -1.88
N LEU A 94 15.88 -6.04 -2.00
CA LEU A 94 14.89 -6.67 -2.86
C LEU A 94 13.47 -6.34 -2.41
N THR A 95 13.17 -6.42 -1.12
CA THR A 95 11.86 -6.07 -0.57
C THR A 95 11.52 -4.61 -0.89
N THR A 96 12.45 -3.70 -0.65
CA THR A 96 12.27 -2.27 -0.96
C THR A 96 12.03 -2.06 -2.45
N PHE A 97 12.80 -2.72 -3.31
CA PHE A 97 12.62 -2.68 -4.75
C PHE A 97 11.23 -3.16 -5.16
N PHE A 98 10.76 -4.31 -4.67
CA PHE A 98 9.42 -4.83 -4.99
C PHE A 98 8.29 -3.95 -4.46
N VAL A 99 8.39 -3.46 -3.22
CA VAL A 99 7.41 -2.53 -2.67
C VAL A 99 7.31 -1.28 -3.55
N LEU A 100 8.43 -0.70 -3.96
CA LEU A 100 8.45 0.48 -4.82
C LEU A 100 7.90 0.18 -6.21
N LEU A 101 8.31 -0.94 -6.82
CA LEU A 101 7.86 -1.38 -8.15
C LEU A 101 6.35 -1.60 -8.17
N VAL A 102 5.83 -2.42 -7.25
CA VAL A 102 4.39 -2.73 -7.17
C VAL A 102 3.59 -1.48 -6.80
N SER A 103 4.09 -0.63 -5.91
CA SER A 103 3.45 0.65 -5.58
C SER A 103 3.37 1.59 -6.78
N ALA A 104 4.42 1.63 -7.61
CA ALA A 104 4.44 2.41 -8.83
C ALA A 104 3.41 1.90 -9.85
N LEU A 105 3.33 0.57 -10.04
CA LEU A 105 2.36 -0.08 -10.93
C LEU A 105 0.91 0.19 -10.48
N ILE A 106 0.62 0.09 -9.18
CA ILE A 106 -0.75 0.28 -8.63
C ILE A 106 -1.08 1.78 -8.45
N ARG A 107 -0.15 2.69 -8.75
CA ARG A 107 -0.28 4.15 -8.51
C ARG A 107 -0.61 4.48 -7.04
N HIS A 108 -0.22 3.63 -6.10
CA HIS A 108 -0.38 3.85 -4.66
C HIS A 108 0.71 4.81 -4.14
N ARG A 109 0.60 6.09 -4.46
CA ARG A 109 1.56 7.13 -4.04
C ARG A 109 1.24 7.80 -2.71
N ARG A 110 0.13 7.45 -2.06
CA ARG A 110 -0.28 8.09 -0.79
C ARG A 110 0.61 7.61 0.36
N PRO A 111 1.07 8.52 1.24
CA PRO A 111 1.98 8.17 2.34
C PRO A 111 1.38 7.13 3.30
N MET A 112 0.09 7.22 3.59
CA MET A 112 -0.59 6.26 4.46
C MET A 112 -0.57 4.82 3.92
N LEU A 113 -0.69 4.65 2.60
CA LEU A 113 -0.65 3.34 1.97
C LEU A 113 0.77 2.74 2.05
N ARG A 114 1.79 3.58 1.94
CA ARG A 114 3.19 3.17 2.13
C ARG A 114 3.47 2.72 3.56
N LEU A 115 2.91 3.42 4.55
CA LEU A 115 2.99 2.98 5.95
C LEU A 115 2.34 1.61 6.15
N CYS A 116 1.20 1.34 5.52
CA CYS A 116 0.60 0.00 5.55
C CYS A 116 1.48 -1.04 4.86
N GLN A 117 2.20 -0.72 3.79
CA GLN A 117 3.15 -1.66 3.18
C GLN A 117 4.30 -2.00 4.13
N ILE A 118 4.86 -0.98 4.80
CA ILE A 118 5.89 -1.19 5.83
C ILE A 118 5.34 -2.06 6.96
N GLY A 119 4.09 -1.81 7.38
CA GLY A 119 3.40 -2.66 8.36
C GLY A 119 3.25 -4.11 7.88
N GLY A 120 2.98 -4.33 6.58
CA GLY A 120 2.90 -5.65 5.98
C GLY A 120 4.25 -6.37 5.93
N VAL A 121 5.32 -5.63 5.62
CA VAL A 121 6.70 -6.14 5.70
C VAL A 121 7.01 -6.59 7.13
N ALA A 122 6.80 -5.72 8.11
CA ALA A 122 7.04 -6.04 9.52
C ALA A 122 6.20 -7.23 10.00
N ALA A 123 4.91 -7.26 9.65
CA ALA A 123 4.02 -8.37 9.96
C ALA A 123 4.51 -9.68 9.35
N MET A 124 5.02 -9.66 8.12
CA MET A 124 5.56 -10.86 7.47
C MET A 124 6.87 -11.34 8.11
N PHE A 125 7.75 -10.44 8.53
CA PHE A 125 8.95 -10.84 9.28
C PHE A 125 8.59 -11.53 10.60
N VAL A 126 7.65 -10.96 11.36
CA VAL A 126 7.18 -11.55 12.62
C VAL A 126 6.45 -12.87 12.39
N ALA A 127 5.49 -12.90 11.46
CA ALA A 127 4.68 -14.08 11.21
C ALA A 127 5.49 -15.18 10.54
N GLY A 128 6.35 -14.85 9.58
CA GLY A 128 7.24 -15.78 8.89
C GLY A 128 8.19 -16.47 9.86
N HIS A 129 8.83 -15.69 10.75
CA HIS A 129 9.67 -16.22 11.84
C HIS A 129 8.92 -17.25 12.69
N ASN A 130 7.74 -16.88 13.18
CA ASN A 130 6.95 -17.76 14.04
C ASN A 130 6.40 -18.98 13.27
N LEU A 131 6.00 -18.82 12.01
CA LEU A 131 5.54 -19.95 11.19
C LEU A 131 6.65 -20.98 10.96
N MET A 132 7.92 -20.57 10.83
CA MET A 132 9.04 -21.51 10.66
C MET A 132 9.23 -22.41 11.88
N TRP A 133 8.82 -21.95 13.06
CA TRP A 133 8.81 -22.75 14.29
C TRP A 133 7.62 -23.72 14.36
N PHE A 134 6.42 -23.27 13.99
CA PHE A 134 5.21 -24.10 14.10
C PHE A 134 5.01 -25.07 12.93
N TYR A 135 5.48 -24.71 11.73
CA TYR A 135 5.22 -25.44 10.48
C TYR A 135 6.50 -25.57 9.62
N PRO A 136 7.58 -26.17 10.16
CA PRO A 136 8.87 -26.24 9.48
C PRO A 136 8.80 -27.00 8.16
N ASP A 137 8.09 -28.12 8.12
CA ASP A 137 7.98 -28.97 6.93
C ASP A 137 7.29 -28.24 5.77
N GLN A 138 6.22 -27.49 6.06
CA GLN A 138 5.48 -26.74 5.06
C GLN A 138 6.31 -25.57 4.53
N LEU A 139 7.05 -24.89 5.41
CA LEU A 139 7.88 -23.76 5.02
C LEU A 139 9.18 -24.17 4.32
N ALA A 140 9.71 -25.36 4.59
CA ALA A 140 10.86 -25.90 3.87
C ALA A 140 10.58 -26.08 2.36
N VAL A 141 9.33 -26.37 1.98
CA VAL A 141 8.91 -26.43 0.57
C VAL A 141 9.02 -25.06 -0.12
N ILE A 142 8.72 -23.99 0.62
CA ILE A 142 8.71 -22.62 0.09
C ILE A 142 10.11 -22.02 0.10
N TYR A 143 10.79 -22.13 1.25
CA TYR A 143 12.01 -21.39 1.59
C TYR A 143 13.30 -22.21 1.63
N THR A 144 13.25 -23.52 1.37
CA THR A 144 14.33 -24.50 1.52
C THR A 144 14.53 -25.03 2.95
N PRO A 145 14.86 -26.32 3.11
CA PRO A 145 15.14 -26.92 4.43
C PRO A 145 16.31 -26.26 5.15
N GLU A 146 17.36 -25.87 4.43
CA GLU A 146 18.59 -25.29 4.98
C GLU A 146 18.30 -23.96 5.68
N HIS A 147 17.43 -23.14 5.08
CA HIS A 147 17.03 -21.87 5.67
C HIS A 147 16.17 -22.04 6.93
N VAL A 148 15.24 -23.00 6.93
CA VAL A 148 14.44 -23.30 8.13
C VAL A 148 15.34 -23.77 9.27
N ALA A 149 16.31 -24.64 8.96
CA ALA A 149 17.29 -25.12 9.93
C ALA A 149 18.17 -23.97 10.47
N SER A 150 18.63 -23.04 9.62
CA SER A 150 19.43 -21.90 10.09
C SER A 150 18.62 -20.99 11.02
N VAL A 151 17.35 -20.72 10.69
CA VAL A 151 16.48 -19.91 11.55
C VAL A 151 16.24 -20.59 12.90
N GLN A 152 15.98 -21.89 12.91
CA GLN A 152 15.80 -22.65 14.17
C GLN A 152 17.09 -22.77 14.98
N ALA A 153 18.25 -22.76 14.34
CA ALA A 153 19.55 -22.79 15.03
C ALA A 153 19.93 -21.45 15.66
N GLU A 154 19.55 -20.33 15.04
CA GLU A 154 19.94 -18.98 15.47
C GLU A 154 18.91 -18.28 16.35
N THR A 155 17.68 -18.80 16.41
CA THR A 155 16.58 -18.13 17.08
C THR A 155 15.80 -19.05 18.01
N GLU A 156 14.84 -18.51 18.75
CA GLU A 156 13.95 -19.29 19.61
C GLU A 156 12.48 -19.09 19.16
N PRO A 157 11.57 -20.00 19.56
CA PRO A 157 10.15 -19.82 19.29
C PRO A 157 9.63 -18.58 20.02
N MET A 158 8.76 -17.80 19.36
CA MET A 158 8.15 -16.58 19.91
C MET A 158 9.12 -15.46 20.34
N THR A 159 10.34 -15.41 19.84
CA THR A 159 11.26 -14.29 20.14
C THR A 159 10.80 -12.96 19.53
N ILE A 160 10.04 -13.01 18.42
CA ILE A 160 9.48 -11.82 17.78
C ILE A 160 7.98 -11.77 18.07
N VAL A 161 7.60 -10.91 19.03
CA VAL A 161 6.21 -10.69 19.44
C VAL A 161 5.84 -9.23 19.20
N LEU A 162 4.66 -8.97 18.65
CA LEU A 162 4.11 -7.61 18.63
C LEU A 162 3.72 -7.22 20.06
N PRO A 163 4.18 -6.07 20.60
CA PRO A 163 3.92 -5.67 21.98
C PRO A 163 2.42 -5.47 22.29
N ALA A 164 1.57 -5.37 21.28
CA ALA A 164 0.11 -5.31 21.44
C ALA A 164 -0.54 -6.64 21.87
N PHE A 165 0.19 -7.75 21.85
CA PHE A 165 -0.30 -9.09 22.22
C PHE A 165 0.26 -9.63 23.54
N THR A 166 1.11 -8.87 24.23
CA THR A 166 1.55 -9.20 25.59
C THR A 166 0.49 -8.74 26.59
N ALA A 167 -0.65 -9.43 26.64
CA ALA A 167 -1.37 -9.48 27.91
C ALA A 167 -0.43 -10.23 28.87
N GLN A 168 0.21 -9.50 29.79
CA GLN A 168 0.95 -10.12 30.87
C GLN A 168 0.01 -11.12 31.55
N PRO A 169 0.43 -12.38 31.79
CA PRO A 169 -0.32 -13.23 32.69
C PRO A 169 -0.34 -12.50 34.04
N GLN A 170 -1.54 -12.14 34.48
CA GLN A 170 -1.79 -11.70 35.85
C GLN A 170 -1.30 -12.83 36.76
N THR A 171 -0.11 -12.67 37.34
CA THR A 171 0.32 -13.48 38.47
C THR A 171 -0.50 -13.01 39.67
N ASP A 172 -1.75 -13.47 39.75
CA ASP A 172 -2.57 -13.34 40.94
C ASP A 172 -1.95 -14.24 42.01
N LEU A 173 -1.20 -13.57 42.91
CA LEU A 173 -1.28 -13.70 44.36
C LEU A 173 -1.96 -14.98 44.87
N LEU A 174 -1.21 -16.07 44.99
CA LEU A 174 -1.53 -17.16 45.92
C LEU A 174 -0.23 -17.71 46.52
N ASP A 175 0.40 -16.91 47.37
CA ASP A 175 1.24 -17.41 48.46
C ASP A 175 0.61 -16.96 49.78
N THR A 176 -0.21 -17.85 50.33
CA THR A 176 -0.49 -17.97 51.77
C THR A 176 0.64 -18.73 52.45
#